data_AF-A0A353M1S4-F1
#
_entry.id   AF-A0A353M1S4-F1
#
_cell.length_a   1.000
_cell.length_b   1.000
_cell.length_c   1.000
_cell.angle_alpha   90.00
_cell.angle_beta   90.00
_cell.angle_gamma   90.00
#
_symmetry.space_group_name_H-M   'P 1'
#
loop_
_entity.id
_entity.type
_entity.pdbx_description
1 polymer ?
#
loop_
_entity_poly.entity_id
_entity_poly.type
_entity_poly.pdbx_seq_one_letter_code
_entity_poly.pdbx_strand_id
1 'polypeptide(L)'
;ALPRANVKLVGSSYGFSDFGDGATHQALEDVAIMRAIPNMTILSPMDPAEVEEAVTLARQIEGPVYLRISRSEMEFLPKEI
;
A
#
# COMPACT_ATOMS: atom_id res chain seq x y z
N ALA A 1 12.57 -5.14 -7.42
CA ALA A 1 13.02 -5.90 -6.24
C ALA A 1 14.25 -6.79 -6.47
N LEU A 2 14.65 -7.06 -7.72
CA LEU A 2 15.80 -7.92 -8.04
C LEU A 2 17.13 -7.55 -7.35
N PRO A 3 17.57 -6.26 -7.31
CA PRO A 3 18.77 -5.89 -6.57
C PRO A 3 18.53 -5.74 -5.05
N ARG A 4 17.32 -6.04 -4.56
CA ARG A 4 16.87 -5.85 -3.16
C ARG A 4 17.15 -4.45 -2.59
N ALA A 5 17.17 -3.42 -3.46
CA ALA A 5 17.35 -2.04 -3.04
C ALA A 5 16.30 -1.63 -2.00
N ASN A 6 16.74 -0.89 -0.97
CA ASN A 6 15.90 -0.47 0.15
C ASN A 6 15.02 0.74 -0.23
N VAL A 7 14.07 0.52 -1.12
CA VAL A 7 13.16 1.55 -1.65
C VAL A 7 11.76 1.34 -1.10
N LYS A 8 11.11 2.44 -0.68
CA LYS A 8 9.71 2.44 -0.22
C LYS A 8 8.85 3.11 -1.29
N LEU A 9 8.04 2.32 -1.98
CA LEU A 9 7.09 2.78 -2.98
C LEU A 9 5.73 2.99 -2.31
N VAL A 10 5.14 4.17 -2.48
CA VAL A 10 3.83 4.51 -1.91
C VAL A 10 2.86 4.75 -3.06
N GLY A 11 1.85 3.89 -3.20
CA GLY A 11 0.73 4.09 -4.11
C GLY A 11 -0.45 4.71 -3.36
N SER A 12 -0.98 5.83 -3.84
CA SER A 12 -1.99 6.64 -3.14
C SER A 12 -3.44 6.37 -3.54
N SER A 13 -3.67 5.59 -4.60
CA SER A 13 -4.99 5.40 -5.22
C SER A 13 -5.23 3.94 -5.63
N TYR A 14 -5.27 3.01 -4.65
CA TYR A 14 -5.54 1.61 -4.99
C TYR A 14 -7.02 1.34 -5.29
N GLY A 15 -7.30 0.31 -6.09
CA GLY A 15 -8.65 -0.14 -6.34
C GLY A 15 -9.54 0.95 -6.95
N PHE A 16 -10.72 1.14 -6.36
CA PHE A 16 -11.70 2.15 -6.78
C PHE A 16 -11.62 3.45 -5.98
N SER A 17 -10.56 3.66 -5.18
CA SER A 17 -10.50 4.82 -4.29
C SER A 17 -10.46 6.16 -5.05
N ASP A 18 -10.17 6.13 -6.35
CA ASP A 18 -10.09 7.29 -7.25
C ASP A 18 -11.21 7.29 -8.32
N PHE A 19 -12.46 7.30 -7.86
CA PHE A 19 -13.62 7.17 -8.75
C PHE A 19 -13.87 8.40 -9.63
N GLY A 20 -13.41 9.58 -9.23
CA GLY A 20 -13.65 10.85 -9.93
C GLY A 20 -12.81 11.02 -11.21
N ASP A 21 -11.59 10.47 -11.22
CA ASP A 21 -10.64 10.64 -12.33
C ASP A 21 -10.85 9.60 -13.46
N GLY A 22 -11.83 8.69 -13.30
CA GLY A 22 -12.26 7.71 -14.30
C GLY A 22 -11.43 6.43 -14.34
N ALA A 23 -11.83 5.49 -15.22
CA ALA A 23 -11.33 4.12 -15.23
C ALA A 23 -9.80 4.00 -15.41
N THR A 24 -9.16 4.94 -16.10
CA THR A 24 -7.70 4.94 -16.31
C THR A 24 -6.90 5.22 -15.03
N HIS A 25 -7.54 5.75 -13.99
CA HIS A 25 -6.92 6.08 -12.70
C HIS A 25 -7.22 5.04 -11.61
N GLN A 26 -7.91 3.95 -11.94
CA GLN A 26 -8.29 2.89 -11.00
C GLN A 26 -7.29 1.74 -11.05
N ALA A 27 -6.58 1.52 -9.96
CA ALA A 27 -5.52 0.51 -9.87
C ALA A 27 -6.07 -0.82 -9.31
N LEU A 28 -6.79 -1.59 -10.14
CA LEU A 28 -7.48 -2.82 -9.72
C LEU A 28 -6.54 -4.02 -9.58
N GLU A 29 -5.53 -4.13 -10.45
CA GLU A 29 -4.62 -5.26 -10.53
C GLU A 29 -3.28 -5.02 -9.80
N ASP A 30 -3.10 -3.85 -9.20
CA ASP A 30 -1.84 -3.41 -8.58
C ASP A 30 -1.28 -4.44 -7.59
N VAL A 31 -2.13 -4.98 -6.71
CA VAL A 31 -1.74 -5.97 -5.71
C VAL A 31 -1.31 -7.28 -6.36
N ALA A 32 -1.98 -7.72 -7.42
CA ALA A 32 -1.64 -8.95 -8.13
C ALA A 32 -0.27 -8.79 -8.83
N ILE A 33 -0.06 -7.65 -9.50
CA ILE A 33 1.20 -7.33 -10.18
C ILE A 33 2.35 -7.25 -9.16
N MET A 34 2.16 -6.51 -8.07
CA MET A 34 3.22 -6.33 -7.06
C MET A 34 3.53 -7.62 -6.33
N ARG A 35 2.53 -8.49 -6.08
CA ARG A 35 2.74 -9.83 -5.48
C ARG A 35 3.51 -10.76 -6.39
N ALA A 36 3.42 -10.57 -7.71
CA ALA A 36 4.18 -11.38 -8.66
C ALA A 36 5.68 -11.01 -8.71
N ILE A 37 6.06 -9.86 -8.17
CA ILE A 37 7.46 -9.42 -8.13
C ILE A 37 8.20 -10.10 -6.95
N PRO A 38 9.23 -10.93 -7.18
CA PRO A 38 9.93 -11.62 -6.10
C PRO A 38 10.64 -10.66 -5.13
N ASN A 39 10.65 -11.00 -3.84
CA ASN A 39 11.23 -10.20 -2.75
C ASN A 39 10.57 -8.83 -2.51
N MET A 40 9.36 -8.58 -3.05
CA MET A 40 8.58 -7.38 -2.75
C MET A 40 7.76 -7.60 -1.48
N THR A 41 7.93 -6.75 -0.47
CA THR A 41 6.98 -6.71 0.66
C THR A 41 5.84 -5.77 0.31
N ILE A 42 4.60 -6.16 0.64
CA ILE A 42 3.41 -5.37 0.36
C ILE A 42 2.69 -5.12 1.67
N LEU A 43 2.41 -3.86 1.95
CA LEU A 43 1.62 -3.42 3.10
C LEU A 43 0.35 -2.75 2.58
N SER A 44 -0.81 -3.20 3.06
CA SER A 44 -2.12 -2.73 2.61
C SER A 44 -2.96 -2.36 3.84
N PRO A 45 -2.64 -1.24 4.52
CA PRO A 45 -3.37 -0.79 5.70
C PRO A 45 -4.82 -0.42 5.36
N MET A 46 -5.73 -0.64 6.30
CA MET A 46 -7.16 -0.38 6.13
C MET A 46 -7.60 0.99 6.69
N ASP A 47 -7.01 1.44 7.79
CA ASP A 47 -7.43 2.65 8.51
C ASP A 47 -6.25 3.58 8.82
N PRO A 48 -6.50 4.80 9.34
CA PRO A 48 -5.41 5.73 9.66
C PRO A 48 -4.38 5.18 10.66
N ALA A 49 -4.79 4.37 11.64
CA ALA A 49 -3.89 3.79 12.63
C ALA A 49 -2.95 2.75 12.01
N GLU A 50 -3.50 1.87 11.18
CA GLU A 50 -2.71 0.89 10.42
C GLU A 50 -1.79 1.57 9.41
N VAL A 51 -2.15 2.73 8.87
CA VAL A 51 -1.23 3.51 8.00
C VAL A 51 0.01 3.94 8.79
N GLU A 52 -0.15 4.48 10.01
CA GLU A 52 0.98 4.86 10.87
C GLU A 52 1.88 3.67 11.21
N GLU A 53 1.26 2.53 11.55
CA GLU A 53 1.97 1.29 11.82
C GLU A 53 2.66 0.74 10.58
N ALA A 54 2.00 0.75 9.42
CA ALA A 54 2.56 0.27 8.16
C ALA A 54 3.75 1.12 7.72
N VAL A 55 3.70 2.45 7.90
CA VAL A 55 4.84 3.33 7.63
C VAL A 55 6.00 3.02 8.58
N THR A 56 5.70 2.82 9.87
CA THR A 56 6.70 2.45 10.87
C THR A 56 7.36 1.11 10.54
N LEU A 57 6.57 0.12 10.16
CA LEU A 57 7.02 -1.21 9.74
C LEU A 57 7.83 -1.15 8.44
N ALA A 58 7.37 -0.39 7.45
CA ALA A 58 8.07 -0.22 6.17
C ALA A 58 9.48 0.34 6.35
N ARG A 59 9.66 1.25 7.32
CA ARG A 59 10.96 1.82 7.70
C ARG A 59 11.90 0.78 8.30
N GLN A 60 11.37 -0.21 9.02
CA GLN A 60 12.14 -1.26 9.69
C GLN A 60 12.51 -2.42 8.74
N ILE A 61 11.74 -2.64 7.68
CA ILE A 61 12.03 -3.69 6.68
C ILE A 61 13.22 -3.27 5.82
N GLU A 62 14.26 -4.10 5.76
CA GLU A 62 15.34 -3.93 4.78
C GLU A 62 14.93 -4.52 3.43
N GLY A 63 14.90 -3.66 2.40
CA GLY A 63 14.51 -4.05 1.04
C GLY A 63 13.26 -3.35 0.55
N PRO A 64 12.74 -3.76 -0.63
CA PRO A 64 11.67 -3.05 -1.30
C PRO A 64 10.32 -3.30 -0.63
N VAL A 65 9.61 -2.21 -0.33
CA VAL A 65 8.26 -2.23 0.24
C VAL A 65 7.34 -1.43 -0.67
N TYR A 66 6.15 -1.98 -0.95
CA TYR A 66 5.05 -1.28 -1.58
C TYR A 66 3.93 -1.04 -0.56
N LEU A 67 3.63 0.22 -0.26
CA LEU A 67 2.53 0.64 0.59
C LEU A 67 1.32 1.02 -0.29
N ARG A 68 0.18 0.37 -0.05
CA ARG A 68 -1.09 0.60 -0.75
C ARG A 68 -1.97 1.48 0.13
N ILE A 69 -2.07 2.75 -0.22
CA ILE A 69 -2.87 3.74 0.50
C ILE A 69 -4.12 4.07 -0.33
N SER A 70 -5.26 4.11 0.34
CA SER A 70 -6.53 4.51 -0.27
C SER A 70 -6.57 6.03 -0.40
N ARG A 71 -7.11 6.53 -1.52
CA ARG A 71 -7.42 7.95 -1.69
C ARG A 71 -8.71 8.36 -0.96
N SER A 72 -9.62 7.40 -0.75
CA SER A 72 -10.89 7.66 -0.08
C SER A 72 -10.67 7.89 1.42
N GLU A 73 -11.52 8.72 2.03
CA GLU A 73 -11.54 8.83 3.49
C GLU A 73 -11.92 7.47 4.09
N MET A 74 -11.13 7.03 5.07
CA MET A 74 -11.33 5.78 5.80
C MET A 74 -11.69 6.11 7.25
N GLU A 75 -12.68 5.42 7.79
CA GLU A 75 -13.02 5.54 9.21
C GLU A 75 -11.91 4.94 10.07
N PHE A 76 -11.67 5.55 11.23
CA PHE A 76 -10.79 4.98 12.25
C PHE A 76 -11.48 3.77 12.90
N LEU A 77 -10.84 2.60 12.86
CA LEU A 77 -11.37 1.38 13.45
C LEU A 77 -10.61 1.09 14.76
N PRO A 78 -11.25 1.20 15.93
CA PRO A 78 -10.60 0.88 17.19
C PRO A 78 -10.21 -0.61 17.20
N LYS A 79 -8.94 -0.90 17.48
CA LYS A 79 -8.46 -2.27 17.61
C LYS A 79 -9.02 -2.87 18.90
N GLU A 80 -9.78 -3.96 18.78
CA GLU A 80 -10.10 -4.81 19.94
C GLU A 80 -8.79 -5.43 20.45
N ILE A 81 -8.50 -5.22 21.74
CA ILE A 81 -7.35 -5.79 22.44
C ILE A 81 -7.73 -7.15 23.01
#